data_AF-A0A0F9EXV8-F1
#
_entry.id   AF-A0A0F9EXV8-F1
#
_cell.length_a   1.000
_cell.length_b   1.000
_cell.length_c   1.000
_cell.angle_alpha   90.00
_cell.angle_beta   90.00
_cell.angle_gamma   90.00
#
_symmetry.space_group_name_H-M   'P 1'
#
loop_
_entity.id
_entity.type
_entity.pdbx_description
1 polymer ?
#
loop_
_entity_poly.entity_id
_entity_poly.type
_entity_poly.pdbx_seq_one_letter_code
_entity_poly.pdbx_strand_id
1 'polypeptide(L)'
;MIKKCFVIDTNVLLHDPRSLFTFEDNEVVIPLVVLDELDKKKQGHDETAKHARMVIRSLDKLRTQGSIHDGVPTPAGGIIRVELNHRDKCPSDLDPNRADNRLISVALGLMET
;
A
#
# COMPACT_ATOMS: atom_id res chain seq x y z
N MET A 1 16.01 17.93 1.91
CA MET A 1 15.00 17.65 0.86
C MET A 1 13.68 17.34 1.54
N ILE A 2 12.57 17.70 0.92
CA ILE A 2 11.22 17.37 1.45
C ILE A 2 10.95 15.91 1.03
N LYS A 3 10.85 15.01 2.00
CA LYS A 3 10.42 13.64 1.76
C LYS A 3 8.94 13.65 1.38
N LYS A 4 8.58 12.96 0.30
CA LYS A 4 7.20 12.82 -0.15
C LYS A 4 6.57 11.57 0.45
N CYS A 5 5.26 11.60 0.64
CA CYS A 5 4.48 10.43 1.00
C CYS A 5 3.68 9.97 -0.21
N PHE A 6 3.83 8.71 -0.59
CA PHE A 6 3.17 8.09 -1.72
C PHE A 6 2.17 7.06 -1.23
N VAL A 7 0.89 7.27 -1.54
CA VAL A 7 -0.15 6.26 -1.34
C VAL A 7 -0.26 5.43 -2.60
N ILE A 8 -0.01 4.12 -2.50
CA ILE A 8 0.00 3.22 -3.65
C ILE A 8 -1.33 2.48 -3.79
N ASP A 9 -1.81 2.39 -5.02
CA ASP A 9 -2.96 1.58 -5.42
C ASP A 9 -2.55 0.18 -5.90
N THR A 10 -3.46 -0.79 -5.82
CA THR A 10 -3.28 -2.16 -6.29
C THR A 10 -2.89 -2.20 -7.76
N ASN A 11 -3.49 -1.35 -8.61
CA ASN A 11 -3.21 -1.38 -10.06
C ASN A 11 -1.73 -1.09 -10.37
N VAL A 12 -1.10 -0.21 -9.61
CA VAL A 12 0.34 0.10 -9.77
C VAL A 12 1.18 -1.13 -9.44
N LEU A 13 0.84 -1.83 -8.35
CA LEU A 13 1.52 -3.04 -7.90
C LEU A 13 1.29 -4.24 -8.83
N LEU A 14 0.10 -4.36 -9.41
CA LEU A 14 -0.24 -5.40 -10.38
C LEU A 14 0.41 -5.15 -11.74
N HIS A 15 0.62 -3.90 -12.13
CA HIS A 15 1.32 -3.57 -13.37
C HIS A 15 2.83 -3.79 -13.24
N ASP A 16 3.45 -3.29 -12.18
CA ASP A 16 4.86 -3.58 -11.86
C ASP A 16 5.04 -3.90 -10.37
N PRO A 17 5.32 -5.15 -9.98
CA PRO A 17 5.52 -5.54 -8.59
C PRO A 17 6.77 -4.93 -7.95
N ARG A 18 7.71 -4.40 -8.75
CA ARG A 18 8.92 -3.73 -8.26
C ARG A 18 8.65 -2.28 -7.85
N SER A 19 7.54 -1.69 -8.29
CA SER A 19 7.16 -0.31 -7.99
C SER A 19 7.22 -0.02 -6.49
N LEU A 20 6.88 -1.00 -5.65
CA LEU A 20 7.00 -0.97 -4.18
C LEU A 20 8.34 -0.42 -3.64
N PHE A 21 9.44 -0.64 -4.37
CA PHE A 21 10.80 -0.22 -3.96
C PHE A 21 11.39 0.91 -4.82
N THR A 22 10.61 1.50 -5.72
CA THR A 22 11.11 2.53 -6.67
C THR A 22 11.07 3.95 -6.11
N PHE A 23 10.50 4.16 -4.93
CA PHE A 23 10.28 5.49 -4.34
C PHE A 23 11.48 6.04 -3.57
N GLU A 24 12.69 5.51 -3.79
CA GLU A 24 13.95 6.02 -3.22
C GLU A 24 13.89 6.22 -1.68
N ASP A 25 14.15 7.45 -1.20
CA ASP A 25 14.20 7.82 0.22
C ASP A 25 12.85 8.26 0.80
N ASN A 26 11.77 8.11 0.01
CA ASN A 26 10.42 8.56 0.33
C ASN A 26 9.63 7.53 1.13
N GLU A 27 8.49 7.99 1.67
CA GLU A 27 7.56 7.14 2.39
C GLU A 27 6.51 6.57 1.43
N VAL A 28 6.28 5.26 1.53
CA VAL A 28 5.32 4.50 0.76
C VAL A 28 4.27 3.95 1.72
N VAL A 29 3.03 4.36 1.51
CA VAL A 29 1.88 3.94 2.30
C VAL A 29 1.00 3.03 1.45
N ILE A 30 0.73 1.84 1.97
CA ILE A 30 -0.12 0.84 1.33
C ILE A 30 -1.42 0.75 2.14
N PRO A 31 -2.55 1.17 1.59
CA PRO A 31 -3.84 1.00 2.24
C PRO A 31 -4.16 -0.49 2.47
N LEU A 32 -4.77 -0.84 3.60
CA LEU A 32 -5.19 -2.22 3.88
C LEU A 32 -6.05 -2.82 2.74
N VAL A 33 -6.90 -2.01 2.10
CA VAL A 33 -7.77 -2.49 1.01
C VAL A 33 -6.98 -3.01 -0.20
N VAL A 34 -5.77 -2.47 -0.43
CA VAL A 34 -4.88 -2.95 -1.49
C VAL A 34 -4.42 -4.38 -1.21
N LEU A 35 -4.21 -4.74 0.07
CA LEU A 35 -3.86 -6.11 0.44
C LEU A 35 -5.01 -7.08 0.14
N ASP A 36 -6.26 -6.69 0.45
CA ASP A 36 -7.44 -7.51 0.16
C ASP A 36 -7.62 -7.73 -1.36
N GLU A 37 -7.33 -6.71 -2.16
CA GLU A 37 -7.40 -6.81 -3.62
C GLU A 37 -6.30 -7.68 -4.21
N LEU A 38 -5.05 -7.53 -3.73
CA LEU A 38 -3.95 -8.43 -4.09
C LEU A 38 -4.30 -9.88 -3.74
N ASP A 39 -4.97 -10.11 -2.61
CA ASP A 39 -5.37 -11.45 -2.18
C ASP A 39 -6.42 -12.08 -3.11
N LYS A 40 -7.36 -11.28 -3.61
CA LYS A 40 -8.33 -11.72 -4.64
C LYS A 40 -7.64 -11.98 -5.98
N LYS A 41 -6.70 -11.10 -6.36
CA LYS A 41 -6.02 -11.15 -7.66
C LYS A 41 -4.94 -12.22 -7.75
N LYS A 42 -4.50 -12.81 -6.63
CA LYS A 42 -3.52 -13.91 -6.63
C LYS A 42 -4.10 -15.23 -7.16
N GLN A 43 -5.43 -15.37 -7.26
CA GLN A 43 -6.11 -16.58 -7.72
C GLN A 43 -6.11 -16.61 -9.26
N GLY A 44 -5.11 -17.24 -9.85
CA GLY A 44 -4.98 -17.34 -11.31
C GLY A 44 -3.59 -17.76 -11.78
N HIS A 45 -3.46 -17.95 -13.09
CA HIS A 45 -2.21 -18.29 -13.77
C HIS A 45 -1.72 -17.20 -14.73
N ASP A 46 -2.43 -16.08 -14.81
CA ASP A 46 -2.06 -14.93 -15.62
C ASP A 46 -0.91 -14.12 -14.98
N GLU A 47 -0.38 -13.16 -15.75
CA GLU A 47 0.69 -12.28 -15.26
C GLU A 47 0.23 -11.44 -14.07
N THR A 48 -1.03 -10.99 -14.06
CA THR A 48 -1.63 -10.28 -12.91
C THR A 48 -1.53 -11.09 -11.63
N ALA A 49 -1.91 -12.37 -11.66
CA ALA A 49 -1.81 -13.24 -10.48
C ALA A 49 -0.37 -13.55 -10.10
N LYS A 50 0.57 -13.60 -11.05
CA LYS A 50 2.01 -13.72 -10.74
C LYS A 50 2.53 -12.47 -10.04
N HIS A 51 2.19 -11.28 -10.55
CA HIS A 51 2.58 -10.00 -9.98
C HIS A 51 1.98 -9.82 -8.57
N ALA A 52 0.70 -10.12 -8.39
CA ALA A 52 0.05 -10.10 -7.07
C ALA A 52 0.80 -10.97 -6.06
N ARG A 53 1.15 -12.21 -6.43
CA ARG A 53 1.95 -13.12 -5.58
C ARG A 53 3.36 -12.59 -5.30
N MET A 54 3.99 -11.92 -6.26
CA MET A 54 5.31 -11.28 -6.05
C MET A 54 5.22 -10.16 -5.02
N VAL A 55 4.21 -9.30 -5.12
CA VAL A 55 3.98 -8.19 -4.19
C VAL A 55 3.72 -8.72 -2.78
N ILE A 56 2.79 -9.68 -2.64
CA ILE A 56 2.49 -10.31 -1.34
C ILE A 56 3.76 -10.88 -0.70
N ARG A 57 4.57 -11.63 -1.46
CA ARG A 57 5.85 -12.17 -0.95
C ARG A 57 6.82 -11.07 -0.51
N SER A 58 6.87 -9.94 -1.22
CA SER A 58 7.71 -8.81 -0.83
C SER A 58 7.23 -8.17 0.47
N LEU A 59 5.92 -8.01 0.62
CA LEU A 59 5.30 -7.49 1.86
C LEU A 59 5.52 -8.43 3.04
N ASP A 60 5.37 -9.75 2.84
CA ASP A 60 5.65 -10.74 3.89
C ASP A 60 7.12 -10.69 4.32
N LYS A 61 8.07 -10.51 3.39
CA LYS A 61 9.48 -10.30 3.74
C LYS A 61 9.69 -9.04 4.57
N LEU A 62 9.03 -7.94 4.24
CA LEU A 62 9.11 -6.70 5.03
C LEU A 62 8.57 -6.90 6.45
N ARG A 63 7.48 -7.66 6.61
CA ARG A 63 6.92 -8.02 7.94
C ARG A 63 7.90 -8.81 8.82
N THR A 64 8.85 -9.54 8.21
CA THR A 64 9.90 -10.23 8.99
C THR A 64 11.02 -9.30 9.46
N GLN A 65 11.13 -8.10 8.87
CA GLN A 65 12.18 -7.12 9.20
C GLN A 65 11.74 -6.10 10.25
N GLY A 66 10.44 -5.99 10.50
CA GLY A 66 9.88 -5.08 11.49
C GLY A 66 8.37 -4.98 11.40
N SER A 67 7.80 -4.07 12.20
CA SER A 67 6.37 -3.76 12.15
C SER A 67 6.06 -3.00 10.86
N ILE A 68 5.38 -3.66 9.91
CA ILE A 68 4.94 -2.99 8.68
C ILE A 68 3.88 -1.91 8.95
N HIS A 69 3.28 -1.88 10.13
CA HIS A 69 2.33 -0.83 10.52
C HIS A 69 3.05 0.45 10.96
N ASP A 70 4.14 0.30 11.73
CA ASP A 70 4.98 1.42 12.16
C ASP A 70 5.93 1.88 11.04
N GLY A 71 6.11 1.04 10.03
CA GLY A 71 6.92 1.27 8.85
C GLY A 71 8.25 0.56 8.88
N VAL A 72 8.60 -0.06 7.75
CA VAL A 72 9.84 -0.81 7.57
C VAL A 72 10.79 0.02 6.69
N PRO A 73 12.01 0.31 7.15
CA PRO A 73 13.00 1.00 6.35
C PRO A 73 13.36 0.21 5.09
N THR A 74 13.46 0.90 3.96
CA THR A 74 13.96 0.31 2.72
C THR A 74 15.47 0.52 2.60
N PRO A 75 16.20 -0.32 1.85
CA PRO A 75 17.62 -0.12 1.58
C PRO A 75 17.95 1.23 0.90
N ALA A 76 16.97 1.85 0.24
CA ALA A 76 17.10 3.14 -0.41
C ALA A 76 16.94 4.34 0.56
N GLY A 77 16.68 4.10 1.85
CA GLY A 77 16.51 5.14 2.87
C GLY A 77 15.07 5.67 3.02
N GLY A 78 14.12 5.02 2.33
CA GLY A 78 12.68 5.26 2.44
C GLY A 78 12.03 4.38 3.51
N ILE A 79 10.72 4.50 3.65
CA ILE A 79 9.92 3.71 4.60
C ILE A 79 8.71 3.13 3.86
N ILE A 80 8.44 1.84 4.03
CA ILE A 80 7.19 1.22 3.55
C ILE A 80 6.33 0.89 4.76
N ARG A 81 5.08 1.34 4.77
CA ARG A 81 4.11 0.98 5.80
C ARG A 81 2.74 0.63 5.25
N VAL A 82 2.01 -0.20 5.99
CA VAL A 82 0.62 -0.55 5.72
C VAL A 82 -0.28 0.25 6.64
N GLU A 83 -1.11 1.10 6.04
CA GLU A 83 -2.09 1.92 6.75
C GLU A 83 -3.38 1.12 6.99
N LEU A 84 -3.66 0.85 8.27
CA LEU A 84 -4.85 0.13 8.74
C LEU A 84 -6.01 1.08 9.06
N ASN A 85 -5.73 2.33 9.45
CA ASN A 85 -6.56 3.11 10.37
C ASN A 85 -6.97 4.47 9.83
N HIS A 86 -7.56 4.48 8.63
CA HIS A 86 -8.33 5.63 8.16
C HIS A 86 -9.76 5.25 7.76
N ARG A 87 -10.31 4.17 8.33
CA ARG A 87 -11.76 3.87 8.22
C ARG A 87 -12.62 4.97 8.85
N ASP A 88 -12.10 5.65 9.88
CA ASP A 88 -12.86 6.57 10.72
C ASP A 88 -12.85 8.03 10.22
N LYS A 89 -11.99 8.34 9.22
CA LYS A 89 -11.94 9.65 8.54
C LYS A 89 -12.58 9.64 7.15
N CYS A 90 -13.35 8.60 6.83
CA CYS A 90 -14.10 8.58 5.59
C CYS A 90 -15.12 9.74 5.61
N PRO A 91 -15.09 10.66 4.62
CA PRO A 91 -16.13 11.67 4.48
C PRO A 91 -17.50 10.98 4.53
N SER A 92 -18.44 11.55 5.28
CA SER A 92 -19.76 10.96 5.52
C SER A 92 -20.57 10.66 4.25
N ASP A 93 -20.18 11.30 3.13
CA ASP A 93 -20.81 11.14 1.81
C ASP A 93 -20.24 9.96 1.00
N LEU A 94 -19.19 9.29 1.50
CA LEU A 94 -18.54 8.17 0.82
C LEU A 94 -18.81 6.85 1.55
N ASP A 95 -19.24 5.83 0.80
CA ASP A 95 -19.42 4.47 1.34
C ASP A 95 -18.06 3.90 1.79
N PRO A 96 -17.85 3.65 3.10
CA PRO A 96 -16.59 3.14 3.64
C PRO A 96 -16.29 1.70 3.21
N ASN A 97 -17.26 1.01 2.57
CA ASN A 97 -17.08 -0.33 2.04
C ASN A 97 -16.49 -0.36 0.63
N ARG A 98 -16.50 0.76 -0.11
CA ARG A 98 -15.83 0.84 -1.42
C ARG A 98 -14.32 1.05 -1.26
N ALA A 99 -13.53 0.33 -2.04
CA ALA A 99 -12.07 0.41 -2.01
C ALA A 99 -11.55 1.81 -2.34
N ASP A 100 -12.12 2.42 -3.38
CA ASP A 100 -11.81 3.79 -3.84
C ASP A 100 -11.98 4.82 -2.71
N ASN A 101 -13.07 4.70 -1.95
CA ASN A 101 -13.37 5.62 -0.85
C ASN A 101 -12.42 5.45 0.34
N ARG A 102 -11.96 4.22 0.59
CA ARG A 102 -10.94 3.94 1.61
C ARG A 102 -9.58 4.53 1.23
N LEU A 103 -9.21 4.43 -0.05
CA LEU A 103 -8.01 5.10 -0.60
C LEU A 103 -8.06 6.61 -0.39
N ILE A 104 -9.21 7.24 -0.68
CA ILE A 104 -9.43 8.67 -0.46
C ILE A 104 -9.33 9.03 1.03
N SER A 105 -9.87 8.19 1.92
CA SER A 105 -9.83 8.43 3.38
C SER A 105 -8.42 8.39 3.94
N VAL A 106 -7.58 7.45 3.46
CA VAL A 106 -6.16 7.39 3.81
C VAL A 106 -5.42 8.63 3.31
N ALA A 107 -5.62 9.01 2.05
CA ALA A 107 -4.98 10.20 1.49
C ALA A 107 -5.37 11.49 2.22
N LEU A 108 -6.64 11.63 2.62
CA LEU A 108 -7.15 12.80 3.34
C LEU A 108 -6.52 12.92 4.73
N GLY A 109 -6.50 11.84 5.52
CA GLY A 109 -5.95 11.94 6.87
C GLY A 109 -4.43 12.12 6.92
N LEU A 110 -3.70 11.68 5.89
CA LEU A 110 -2.27 11.99 5.72
C LEU A 110 -2.01 13.45 5.35
N MET A 111 -2.98 14.14 4.73
CA MET A 111 -2.87 15.58 4.43
C MET A 111 -3.11 16.47 5.66
N GLU A 112 -3.80 15.96 6.68
CA GLU A 112 -4.11 16.68 7.92
C GLU A 112 -3.04 16.53 9.01
N THR A 113 -1.98 15.77 8.76
CA THR A 113 -0.87 15.52 9.70
C THR A 113 0.39 16.26 9.26
#